data_AF-A0A388P2K4-F1
#
_entry.id   AF-A0A388P2K4-F1
#
_cell.length_a   1.000
_cell.length_b   1.000
_cell.length_c   1.000
_cell.angle_alpha   90.00
_cell.angle_beta   90.00
_cell.angle_gamma   90.00
#
_symmetry.space_group_name_H-M   'P 1'
#
loop_
_entity.id
_entity.type
_entity.pdbx_description
1 polymer ?
#
loop_
_entity_poly.entity_id
_entity_poly.type
_entity_poly.pdbx_seq_one_letter_code
_entity_poly.pdbx_strand_id
1 'polypeptide(L)' 'MVKEGVVAIDVGITRTSEGLVGDIDPEVMKVASAFAPMPGGVGPMTRAMLLSNLLALHKD' A
#
# COMPACT_ATOMS: atom_id res chain seq x y z
N MET A 1 12.79 1.39 14.63
CA MET A 1 11.76 0.53 15.25
C MET A 1 10.44 1.27 15.24
N VAL A 2 9.36 0.62 14.80
CA VAL A 2 8.00 1.17 14.83
C VAL A 2 7.31 0.82 16.15
N LYS A 3 6.22 1.52 16.48
CA LYS A 3 5.43 1.27 17.69
C LYS A 3 4.64 -0.03 17.57
N GLU A 4 4.51 -0.77 18.68
CA GLU A 4 3.58 -1.90 18.80
C GLU A 4 2.14 -1.48 18.48
N GLY A 5 1.45 -2.31 17.70
CA GLY A 5 0.08 -2.07 17.26
C GLY A 5 -0.09 -1.01 16.17
N VAL A 6 0.98 -0.59 15.50
CA VAL A 6 0.90 0.39 14.39
C VAL A 6 0.03 -0.13 13.23
N VAL A 7 -0.66 0.77 12.54
CA VAL A 7 -1.22 0.48 11.21
C VAL A 7 -0.17 0.83 10.17
N ALA A 8 0.31 -0.19 9.45
CA ALA A 8 1.37 -0.04 8.46
C ALA A 8 0.78 -0.07 7.05
N ILE A 9 1.07 0.98 6.27
CA ILE A 9 0.61 1.12 4.89
C ILE A 9 1.84 1.24 3.99
N ASP A 10 2.14 0.18 3.23
CA ASP A 10 3.26 0.18 2.30
C ASP A 10 2.84 0.75 0.94
N VAL A 11 3.30 1.96 0.65
CA VAL A 11 3.05 2.67 -0.63
C VAL A 11 4.21 2.47 -1.60
N GLY A 12 5.36 2.00 -1.09
CA GLY A 12 6.59 1.84 -1.82
C GLY A 12 6.49 0.80 -2.93
N ILE A 13 7.23 1.03 -4.01
CA ILE A 13 7.43 0.02 -5.05
C ILE A 13 8.86 0.04 -5.56
N THR A 14 9.59 -1.01 -5.19
CA THR A 14 10.92 -1.29 -5.70
C THR A 14 10.86 -2.52 -6.62
N ARG A 15 11.45 -2.40 -7.80
CA ARG A 15 11.60 -3.51 -8.76
C ARG A 15 12.96 -4.15 -8.55
N THR A 16 12.96 -5.45 -8.27
CA THR A 16 14.18 -6.25 -8.12
C THR A 16 14.20 -7.37 -9.17
N SER A 17 15.29 -8.15 -9.20
CA SER A 17 15.37 -9.38 -9.99
C SER A 17 14.37 -10.44 -9.54
N GLU A 18 13.95 -10.43 -8.27
CA GLU A 18 13.05 -11.42 -7.67
C GLU A 18 11.57 -11.01 -7.72
N GLY A 19 11.27 -9.76 -8.08
CA GLY A 19 9.91 -9.26 -8.23
C GLY A 19 9.69 -7.85 -7.71
N LEU A 20 8.50 -7.61 -7.16
CA LEU A 20 8.11 -6.34 -6.57
C LEU A 20 8.19 -6.42 -5.04
N VAL A 21 8.89 -5.48 -4.44
CA VAL A 21 8.98 -5.32 -2.97
C VAL A 21 8.55 -3.92 -2.56
N GLY A 22 8.06 -3.77 -1.34
CA GLY A 22 7.69 -2.49 -0.75
C GLY A 22 8.81 -1.87 0.09
N ASP A 23 8.51 -0.76 0.74
CA ASP A 23 9.48 0.00 1.54
C ASP A 23 9.54 -0.47 3.01
N ILE A 24 8.53 -1.23 3.45
CA ILE A 24 8.44 -1.67 4.84
C ILE A 24 9.15 -3.01 5.02
N ASP A 25 10.04 -3.06 6.02
CA ASP A 25 10.69 -4.30 6.44
C ASP A 25 9.64 -5.37 6.85
N PRO A 26 9.71 -6.61 6.33
CA PRO A 26 8.76 -7.68 6.65
C PRO A 26 8.55 -7.94 8.14
N GLU A 27 9.55 -7.67 8.99
CA GLU A 27 9.43 -7.87 10.44
C GLU A 27 8.36 -6.96 11.08
N VAL A 28 8.02 -5.84 10.45
CA VAL A 28 6.95 -4.94 10.92
C VAL A 28 5.59 -5.63 10.96
N MET A 29 5.36 -6.66 10.13
CA MET A 29 4.11 -7.43 10.15
C MET A 29 3.85 -8.13 11.49
N LYS A 30 4.90 -8.40 12.29
CA LYS A 30 4.77 -9.09 13.58
C LYS A 30 4.23 -8.18 14.69
N VAL A 31 4.39 -6.86 14.55
CA VAL A 31 3.99 -5.85 15.56
C VAL A 31 2.85 -4.96 15.08
N ALA A 32 2.46 -5.06 13.80
CA ALA A 32 1.41 -4.24 13.23
C ALA A 32 0.01 -4.77 13.60
N SER A 33 -0.92 -3.88 13.92
CA SER A 33 -2.33 -4.23 14.11
C SER A 33 -3.07 -4.42 12.77
N ALA A 34 -2.58 -3.76 11.72
CA ALA A 34 -3.01 -3.96 10.34
C ALA A 34 -1.84 -3.63 9.39
N PHE A 35 -1.74 -4.36 8.28
CA PHE A 35 -0.69 -4.21 7.29
C PHE A 35 -1.27 -4.23 5.86
N ALA A 36 -0.96 -3.22 5.05
CA ALA A 36 -1.29 -3.22 3.63
C ALA A 36 -0.19 -3.99 2.86
N PRO A 37 -0.51 -5.12 2.19
CA PRO A 37 0.50 -5.96 1.54
C PRO A 37 1.10 -5.29 0.30
N MET A 38 2.35 -5.60 0.00
CA MET A 38 3.01 -5.22 -1.24
C MET A 38 3.57 -6.47 -1.93
N PRO A 39 3.13 -6.82 -3.15
CA PRO A 39 2.05 -6.20 -3.93
C PRO A 39 0.64 -6.50 -3.40
N GLY A 40 -0.34 -5.68 -3.81
CA GLY A 40 -1.78 -5.95 -3.61
C GLY A 40 -2.52 -5.00 -2.67
N GLY A 41 -1.83 -4.13 -1.94
CA GLY A 41 -2.42 -3.15 -1.03
C GLY A 41 -2.78 -1.84 -1.73
N VAL A 42 -1.84 -0.88 -1.74
CA VAL A 42 -2.12 0.49 -2.17
C VAL A 42 -2.34 0.61 -3.68
N GLY A 43 -1.62 -0.17 -4.50
CA GLY A 43 -1.69 -0.10 -5.95
C GLY A 43 -3.10 -0.28 -6.54
N PRO A 44 -3.88 -1.31 -6.16
CA PRO A 44 -5.28 -1.45 -6.55
C PRO A 44 -6.16 -0.26 -6.13
N MET A 45 -5.95 0.27 -4.92
CA MET A 45 -6.71 1.43 -4.43
C MET A 45 -6.41 2.69 -5.24
N THR A 46 -5.17 2.93 -5.63
CA THR A 46 -4.80 4.06 -6.51
C THR A 46 -5.60 4.04 -7.81
N ARG A 47 -5.76 2.87 -8.44
CA ARG A 47 -6.58 2.75 -9.67
C ARG A 47 -8.06 3.00 -9.40
N ALA A 48 -8.60 2.44 -8.31
CA ALA A 48 -9.99 2.67 -7.94
C ALA A 48 -10.27 4.17 -7.69
N MET A 49 -9.37 4.86 -7.00
CA MET A 49 -9.51 6.29 -6.71
C MET A 49 -9.34 7.16 -7.95
N LEU A 50 -8.45 6.80 -8.89
CA LEU A 50 -8.37 7.48 -10.19
C LEU A 50 -9.71 7.44 -10.93
N LEU A 51 -10.35 6.27 -11.00
CA LEU A 51 -11.67 6.13 -11.64
C LEU A 51 -12.76 6.89 -10.89
N SER A 52 -12.72 6.87 -9.55
CA SER A 52 -13.64 7.66 -8.73
C SER A 52 -13.53 9.16 -9.01
N ASN A 53 -12.30 9.67 -9.14
CA ASN A 53 -12.06 11.08 -9.46
C ASN A 53 -12.56 11.44 -10.87
N LEU A 54 -12.38 10.55 -11.85
CA LEU A 54 -12.92 10.74 -13.20
C LEU A 54 -14.46 10.80 -13.20
N LEU A 55 -15.11 9.92 -12.43
CA LEU A 55 -16.57 9.93 -12.30
C LEU A 55 -17.08 11.19 -11.59
N ALA A 56 -16.36 11.68 -10.59
CA ALA A 56 -16.70 12.93 -9.93
C ALA A 56 -16.61 14.10 -10.91
N LEU A 57 -15.53 14.19 -11.69
CA LEU A 57 -15.32 15.26 -12.68
C LEU A 57 -16.37 15.26 -13.80
N HIS A 58 -16.86 14.09 -14.22
CA HIS A 58 -17.89 14.00 -15.27
C HIS A 58 -19.28 14.49 -14.80
N LYS A 59 -19.55 14.49 -13.49
CA LYS A 59 -20.86 14.84 -12.93
C LYS A 59 -21.06 16.35 -12.72
N ASP A 60 -20.02 17.15 -12.98
CA ASP A 60 -20.05 18.62 -13.03
C ASP A 60 -20.27 19.11 -14.47
#